data_AF-A0A2U1WP45-F1
#
_entry.id   AF-A0A2U1WP45-F1
#
_cell.length_a   1.000
_cell.length_b   1.000
_cell.length_c   1.000
_cell.angle_alpha   90.00
_cell.angle_beta   90.00
_cell.angle_gamma   90.00
#
_symmetry.space_group_name_H-M   'P 1'
#
loop_
_entity.id
_entity.type
_entity.pdbx_description
1 polymer ?
#
loop_
_entity_poly.entity_id
_entity_poly.type
_entity_poly.pdbx_seq_one_letter_code
_entity_poly.pdbx_strand_id
1 'polypeptide(L)'
;MQTITAVRAGPAEPAPRRSLGTPLPNIPDHVRAEFERVRPILERALSYGPRTHDADDVLAGIEAGAMQLWTAPASVCITEIVEFPRLRAVRALWAAGDLRELTETILPAVERFGRDHDCRAALLGGRFGWRRAMTRHGFRDYAVIMNKEI
;
A
#
# COMPACT_ATOMS: atom_id res chain seq x y z
N MET A 1 16.39 -47.85 14.96
CA MET A 1 17.38 -47.15 14.12
C MET A 1 17.36 -47.89 12.78
N GLN A 2 16.90 -47.40 11.63
CA GLN A 2 16.60 -46.06 11.11
C GLN A 2 15.34 -46.09 10.21
N THR A 3 14.69 -44.93 10.12
CA THR A 3 13.49 -44.63 9.33
C THR A 3 13.87 -44.23 7.89
N ILE A 4 13.10 -44.63 6.88
CA ILE A 4 13.17 -44.12 5.49
C ILE A 4 11.72 -43.87 5.01
N THR A 5 11.20 -42.64 5.14
CA THR A 5 11.16 -41.50 4.19
C THR A 5 10.08 -41.64 3.11
N ALA A 6 8.93 -40.99 3.34
CA ALA A 6 7.90 -40.75 2.33
C ALA A 6 8.32 -39.57 1.44
N VAL A 7 8.42 -39.81 0.13
CA VAL A 7 8.57 -38.75 -0.88
C VAL A 7 7.19 -38.14 -1.12
N ARG A 8 6.95 -36.95 -0.56
CA ARG A 8 5.86 -36.09 -1.02
C ARG A 8 6.35 -35.32 -2.23
N ALA A 9 5.63 -35.42 -3.35
CA ALA A 9 5.71 -34.40 -4.38
C ALA A 9 5.38 -33.05 -3.70
N GLY A 10 6.38 -32.17 -3.60
CA GLY A 10 6.20 -30.84 -3.05
C GLY A 10 5.16 -30.06 -3.88
N PRO A 11 4.51 -29.05 -3.28
CA PRO A 11 3.60 -28.20 -4.04
C PRO A 11 4.34 -27.63 -5.25
N ALA A 12 3.68 -27.70 -6.41
CA ALA A 12 4.19 -27.19 -7.68
C ALA A 12 4.86 -25.82 -7.48
N GLU A 13 6.07 -25.69 -8.01
CA GLU A 13 6.83 -24.45 -8.01
C GLU A 13 5.95 -23.32 -8.56
N PRO A 14 5.73 -22.22 -7.82
CA PRO A 14 4.93 -21.12 -8.35
C PRO A 14 5.64 -20.58 -9.60
N ALA A 15 4.88 -20.50 -10.70
CA ALA A 15 5.31 -19.95 -11.98
C ALA A 15 6.13 -18.66 -11.80
N PRO A 16 7.12 -18.39 -12.69
CA PRO A 16 8.02 -17.26 -12.54
C PRO A 16 7.24 -15.96 -12.34
N ARG A 17 7.40 -15.39 -11.14
CA ARG A 17 6.79 -14.15 -10.68
C ARG A 17 7.21 -13.04 -11.63
N ARG A 18 6.24 -12.46 -12.33
CA ARG A 18 6.43 -11.27 -13.18
C ARG A 18 7.12 -10.22 -12.30
N SER A 19 8.34 -9.82 -12.68
CA SER A 19 9.16 -8.87 -11.92
C SER A 19 8.35 -7.61 -11.61
N LEU A 20 8.06 -7.37 -10.33
CA LEU A 20 7.78 -6.00 -9.88
C LEU A 20 9.05 -5.19 -10.12
N GLY A 21 8.90 -4.04 -10.79
CA GLY A 21 9.95 -3.03 -10.85
C GLY A 21 10.82 -3.05 -12.11
N THR A 22 10.22 -2.90 -13.28
CA THR A 22 10.88 -2.00 -14.24
C THR A 22 10.50 -0.60 -13.79
N PRO A 23 11.45 0.25 -13.33
CA PRO A 23 11.17 1.65 -13.09
C PRO A 23 10.51 2.21 -14.35
N LEU A 24 9.41 2.95 -14.22
CA LEU A 24 8.95 3.72 -15.37
C LEU A 24 10.04 4.78 -15.60
N PRO A 25 10.78 4.73 -16.71
CA PRO A 25 11.99 5.52 -16.87
C PRO A 25 11.74 7.03 -16.84
N ASN A 26 10.46 7.45 -16.90
CA ASN A 26 10.01 8.80 -16.58
C ASN A 26 8.62 8.72 -15.93
N ILE A 27 8.47 9.25 -14.72
CA ILE A 27 7.15 9.63 -14.24
C ILE A 27 6.61 10.72 -15.18
N PRO A 28 5.38 10.62 -15.68
CA PRO A 28 4.78 11.71 -16.45
C PRO A 28 4.74 13.03 -15.64
N ASP A 29 5.09 14.16 -16.25
CA ASP A 29 5.17 15.47 -15.56
C ASP A 29 3.93 15.81 -14.72
N HIS A 30 2.75 15.39 -15.19
CA HIS A 30 1.50 15.60 -14.47
C HIS A 30 1.44 14.93 -13.10
N VAL A 31 2.09 13.77 -12.92
CA VAL A 31 2.17 13.08 -11.62
C VAL A 31 3.11 13.82 -10.68
N ARG A 32 4.24 14.37 -11.16
CA ARG A 32 5.14 15.17 -10.32
C ARG A 32 4.47 16.47 -9.88
N ALA A 33 3.82 17.17 -10.80
CA ALA A 33 3.06 18.38 -10.46
C ALA A 33 1.96 18.08 -9.44
N GLU A 34 1.26 16.95 -9.60
CA GLU A 34 0.25 16.50 -8.66
C GLU A 34 0.82 16.10 -7.31
N PHE A 35 1.98 15.45 -7.28
CA PHE A 35 2.71 15.14 -6.04
C PHE A 35 3.05 16.41 -5.27
N GLU A 36 3.62 17.41 -5.93
CA GLU A 36 3.97 18.69 -5.29
C GLU A 36 2.72 19.44 -4.79
N ARG A 37 1.59 19.35 -5.50
CA ARG A 37 0.31 19.91 -5.05
C ARG A 37 -0.15 19.31 -3.72
N VAL A 38 0.02 18.00 -3.52
CA VAL A 38 -0.44 17.30 -2.31
C VAL A 38 0.65 17.08 -1.26
N ARG A 39 1.92 17.40 -1.56
CA ARG A 39 3.07 17.25 -0.64
C ARG A 39 2.77 17.80 0.76
N PRO A 40 2.20 19.01 0.95
CA PRO A 40 1.89 19.51 2.29
C PRO A 40 0.84 18.67 3.05
N ILE A 41 -0.07 18.01 2.34
CA ILE A 41 -1.08 17.12 2.94
C ILE A 41 -0.41 15.80 3.35
N LEU A 42 0.48 15.27 2.50
CA LEU A 42 1.25 14.06 2.75
C LEU A 42 2.19 14.22 3.94
N GLU A 43 2.91 15.34 4.03
CA GLU A 43 3.83 15.62 5.15
C GLU A 43 3.12 15.61 6.51
N ARG A 44 1.86 16.07 6.56
CA ARG A 44 1.02 15.93 7.77
C ARG A 44 0.71 14.47 8.09
N ALA A 45 0.57 13.59 7.11
CA ALA A 45 0.38 12.16 7.36
C ALA A 45 1.67 11.54 7.92
N LEU A 46 2.80 11.84 7.28
CA LEU A 46 4.13 11.34 7.64
C LEU A 46 4.53 11.75 9.06
N SER A 47 4.14 12.95 9.50
CA SER A 47 4.44 13.43 10.86
C SER A 47 3.77 12.63 11.99
N TYR A 48 2.74 11.82 11.69
CA TYR A 48 2.11 10.92 12.67
C TYR A 48 2.72 9.51 12.70
N GLY A 49 3.56 9.16 11.73
CA GLY A 49 4.14 7.83 11.59
C GLY A 49 5.45 7.66 12.38
N PRO A 50 5.99 6.42 12.44
CA PRO A 50 7.28 6.11 13.07
C PRO A 50 8.50 6.64 12.29
N ARG A 51 8.33 7.66 11.43
CA ARG A 51 9.40 8.25 10.58
C ARG A 51 10.14 7.23 9.70
N THR A 52 9.40 6.31 9.08
CA THR A 52 9.99 5.33 8.13
C THR A 52 10.28 5.92 6.75
N HIS A 53 9.63 7.03 6.41
CA HIS A 53 9.78 7.74 5.14
C HIS A 53 9.62 9.24 5.38
N ASP A 54 10.30 10.06 4.59
CA ASP A 54 9.90 11.44 4.31
C ASP A 54 9.20 11.55 2.94
N ALA A 55 8.89 12.77 2.50
CA ALA A 55 8.21 13.00 1.23
C ALA A 55 9.10 12.65 0.02
N ASP A 56 10.41 12.82 0.13
CA ASP A 56 11.33 12.54 -0.97
C ASP A 56 11.53 11.03 -1.14
N ASP A 57 11.56 10.26 -0.04
CA ASP A 57 11.51 8.79 -0.06
C ASP A 57 10.25 8.29 -0.77
N VAL A 58 9.09 8.89 -0.50
CA VAL A 58 7.82 8.53 -1.15
C VAL A 58 7.89 8.85 -2.65
N LEU A 59 8.39 10.03 -3.03
CA LEU A 59 8.54 10.41 -4.43
C LEU A 59 9.45 9.42 -5.18
N ALA A 60 10.59 9.08 -4.61
CA ALA A 60 11.50 8.08 -5.17
C ALA A 60 10.82 6.69 -5.29
N GLY A 61 10.00 6.30 -4.31
CA GLY A 61 9.21 5.08 -4.35
C GLY A 61 8.17 5.06 -5.47
N ILE A 62 7.52 6.20 -5.74
CA ILE A 62 6.59 6.35 -6.88
C ILE A 62 7.38 6.27 -8.19
N GLU A 63 8.56 6.90 -8.27
CA GLU A 63 9.42 6.90 -9.48
C GLU A 63 9.91 5.49 -9.83
N ALA A 64 10.24 4.70 -8.82
CA ALA A 64 10.61 3.31 -8.96
C ALA A 64 9.42 2.38 -9.31
N GLY A 65 8.18 2.88 -9.27
CA GLY A 65 6.97 2.08 -9.43
C GLY A 65 6.67 1.16 -8.23
N ALA A 66 7.37 1.34 -7.11
CA ALA A 66 7.16 0.59 -5.88
C ALA A 66 5.92 1.11 -5.11
N MET A 67 5.62 2.41 -5.24
CA MET A 67 4.47 3.06 -4.63
C MET A 67 3.54 3.66 -5.69
N GLN A 68 2.29 3.91 -5.29
CA GLN A 68 1.29 4.58 -6.12
C GLN A 68 0.76 5.81 -5.39
N LEU A 69 0.65 6.91 -6.16
CA LEU A 69 0.05 8.16 -5.72
C LEU A 69 -1.43 8.18 -6.09
N TRP A 70 -2.29 8.39 -5.08
CA TRP A 70 -3.72 8.62 -5.24
C TRP A 70 -4.07 9.99 -4.68
N THR A 71 -4.76 10.81 -5.45
CA THR A 71 -5.13 12.17 -5.04
C THR A 71 -6.60 12.46 -5.25
N ALA A 72 -7.08 13.40 -4.44
CA ALA A 72 -8.35 14.10 -4.58
C ALA A 72 -8.10 15.59 -4.27
N PRO A 73 -9.09 16.50 -4.41
CA PRO A 73 -8.86 17.92 -4.20
C PRO A 73 -8.18 18.27 -2.87
N ALA A 74 -8.63 17.66 -1.76
CA ALA A 74 -8.11 17.91 -0.41
C ALA A 74 -7.50 16.66 0.25
N SER A 75 -7.14 15.63 -0.53
CA SER A 75 -6.69 14.35 0.01
C SER A 75 -5.58 13.68 -0.80
N VAL A 76 -4.77 12.90 -0.11
CA VAL A 76 -3.72 12.05 -0.67
C VAL A 76 -3.71 10.70 0.01
N CYS A 77 -3.47 9.64 -0.76
CA CYS A 77 -3.16 8.31 -0.27
C CYS A 77 -1.96 7.75 -1.05
N ILE A 78 -1.02 7.16 -0.32
CA ILE A 78 0.11 6.42 -0.88
C ILE A 78 -0.14 4.94 -0.64
N THR A 79 -0.08 4.15 -1.70
CA THR A 79 -0.18 2.69 -1.59
C THR A 79 1.06 1.99 -2.12
N GLU A 80 1.18 0.72 -1.81
CA GLU A 80 2.10 -0.20 -2.45
C GLU A 80 1.40 -1.56 -2.66
N ILE A 81 2.02 -2.44 -3.43
CA ILE A 81 1.64 -3.85 -3.50
C ILE A 81 2.55 -4.67 -2.59
N VAL A 82 1.96 -5.36 -1.62
CA VAL A 82 2.66 -6.29 -0.74
C VAL A 82 2.46 -7.71 -1.25
N GLU A 83 3.57 -8.39 -1.52
CA GLU A 83 3.56 -9.79 -1.93
C GLU A 83 3.79 -10.73 -0.74
N PHE A 84 2.81 -11.58 -0.46
CA PHE A 84 2.96 -12.69 0.47
C PHE A 84 3.08 -14.01 -0.30
N PRO A 85 3.61 -15.08 0.31
CA PRO A 85 3.73 -16.37 -0.35
C PRO A 85 2.41 -16.95 -0.90
N ARG A 86 1.25 -16.49 -0.41
CA ARG A 86 -0.07 -17.03 -0.76
C ARG A 86 -1.06 -16.02 -1.35
N LEU A 87 -0.76 -14.72 -1.31
CA LEU A 87 -1.63 -13.67 -1.84
C LEU A 87 -0.85 -12.37 -2.08
N ARG A 88 -1.41 -11.49 -2.90
CA ARG A 88 -1.00 -10.08 -3.00
C ARG A 88 -2.02 -9.20 -2.29
N ALA A 89 -1.56 -8.11 -1.68
CA ALA A 89 -2.42 -7.11 -1.08
C ALA A 89 -2.02 -5.72 -1.53
N VAL A 90 -3.00 -4.85 -1.75
CA VAL A 90 -2.74 -3.41 -1.85
C VAL A 90 -2.72 -2.85 -0.43
N ARG A 91 -1.61 -2.23 -0.02
CA ARG A 91 -1.46 -1.64 1.31
C ARG A 91 -1.47 -0.13 1.21
N ALA A 92 -2.37 0.52 1.95
CA ALA A 92 -2.30 1.95 2.19
C ALA A 92 -1.22 2.23 3.25
N LEU A 93 -0.15 2.90 2.84
CA LEU A 93 0.96 3.33 3.69
C LEU A 93 0.60 4.60 4.46
N TRP A 94 0.17 5.62 3.71
CA TRP A 94 -0.09 6.95 4.23
C TRP A 94 -1.36 7.49 3.61
N ALA A 95 -2.23 8.09 4.43
CA ALA A 95 -3.43 8.75 3.95
C ALA A 95 -3.75 9.96 4.83
N ALA A 96 -4.06 11.09 4.20
CA ALA A 96 -4.51 12.30 4.87
C ALA A 96 -5.40 13.13 3.96
N GLY A 97 -6.26 13.94 4.59
CA GLY A 97 -7.19 14.81 3.89
C GLY A 97 -8.61 14.69 4.42
N ASP A 98 -9.56 14.97 3.53
CA ASP A 98 -10.98 14.82 3.81
C ASP A 98 -11.38 13.34 3.84
N LEU A 99 -12.11 12.94 4.89
CA LEU A 99 -12.47 11.54 5.09
C LEU A 99 -13.41 11.02 4.00
N ARG A 100 -14.28 11.89 3.47
CA ARG A 100 -15.23 11.52 2.44
C ARG A 100 -14.51 11.28 1.12
N GLU A 101 -13.61 12.18 0.72
CA GLU A 101 -12.75 11.96 -0.45
C GLU A 101 -11.92 10.67 -0.34
N LEU A 102 -11.32 10.42 0.84
CA LEU A 102 -10.52 9.21 1.08
C LEU A 102 -11.36 7.93 0.92
N THR A 103 -12.61 7.94 1.41
CA THR A 103 -13.44 6.73 1.49
C THR A 103 -14.40 6.52 0.33
N GLU A 104 -14.87 7.59 -0.31
CA GLU A 104 -15.84 7.55 -1.41
C GLU A 104 -15.20 7.72 -2.78
N THR A 105 -13.99 8.31 -2.87
CA THR A 105 -13.29 8.55 -4.14
C THR A 105 -12.03 7.71 -4.25
N ILE A 106 -11.09 7.88 -3.31
CA ILE A 106 -9.77 7.25 -3.38
C ILE A 106 -9.87 5.74 -3.13
N LEU A 107 -10.57 5.31 -2.08
CA LEU A 107 -10.67 3.89 -1.73
C LEU A 107 -11.23 3.02 -2.88
N PRO A 108 -12.34 3.35 -3.56
CA PRO A 108 -12.80 2.56 -4.71
C PRO A 108 -11.77 2.44 -5.84
N ALA A 109 -11.01 3.51 -6.10
CA ALA A 109 -9.95 3.51 -7.11
C ALA A 109 -8.78 2.59 -6.70
N VAL A 110 -8.36 2.65 -5.43
CA VAL A 110 -7.35 1.77 -4.84
C VAL A 110 -7.78 0.30 -4.92
N GLU A 111 -9.03 -0.01 -4.58
CA GLU A 111 -9.54 -1.39 -4.66
C GLU A 111 -9.59 -1.89 -6.09
N ARG A 112 -10.00 -1.04 -7.05
CA ARG A 112 -9.98 -1.39 -8.48
C ARG A 112 -8.56 -1.70 -8.94
N PHE A 113 -7.60 -0.83 -8.61
CA PHE A 113 -6.19 -1.07 -8.92
C PHE A 113 -5.67 -2.37 -8.30
N GLY A 114 -6.02 -2.63 -7.05
CA GLY A 114 -5.69 -3.90 -6.39
C GLY A 114 -6.22 -5.09 -7.17
N ARG A 115 -7.51 -5.08 -7.56
CA ARG A 115 -8.11 -6.16 -8.37
C ARG A 115 -7.42 -6.32 -9.73
N ASP A 116 -7.08 -5.20 -10.39
CA ASP A 116 -6.35 -5.20 -11.68
C ASP A 116 -4.92 -5.76 -11.54
N HIS A 117 -4.38 -5.80 -10.32
CA HIS A 117 -3.06 -6.34 -9.98
C HIS A 117 -3.14 -7.61 -9.12
N ASP A 118 -4.19 -8.42 -9.28
CA ASP A 118 -4.37 -9.71 -8.59
C ASP A 118 -4.29 -9.65 -7.05
N CYS A 119 -4.50 -8.46 -6.47
CA CYS A 119 -4.56 -8.31 -5.03
C CYS A 119 -5.89 -8.87 -4.52
N ARG A 120 -5.80 -9.71 -3.49
CA ARG A 120 -6.95 -10.36 -2.85
C ARG A 120 -7.31 -9.75 -1.49
N ALA A 121 -6.57 -8.74 -1.08
CA ALA A 121 -6.80 -8.00 0.15
C ALA A 121 -6.39 -6.53 -0.01
N ALA A 122 -7.06 -5.67 0.75
CA ALA A 122 -6.61 -4.31 1.04
C ALA A 122 -6.15 -4.26 2.51
N LEU A 123 -4.96 -3.72 2.76
CA LEU A 123 -4.40 -3.56 4.10
C LEU A 123 -4.27 -2.08 4.41
N LEU A 124 -4.56 -1.70 5.65
CA LEU A 124 -4.19 -0.39 6.16
C LEU A 124 -3.67 -0.54 7.59
N GLY A 125 -2.59 0.18 7.87
CA GLY A 125 -2.10 0.41 9.22
C GLY A 125 -2.32 1.87 9.56
N GLY A 126 -2.90 2.17 10.70
CA GLY A 126 -3.17 3.57 11.03
C GLY A 126 -3.61 3.80 12.47
N ARG A 127 -3.74 5.09 12.80
CA ARG A 127 -4.30 5.57 14.08
C ARG A 127 -5.67 4.95 14.33
N PHE A 128 -6.03 4.72 15.60
CA PHE A 128 -7.30 4.09 15.99
C PHE A 128 -8.56 4.73 15.37
N GLY A 129 -8.54 6.03 15.06
CA GLY A 129 -9.64 6.71 14.36
C GLY A 129 -10.00 6.09 12.99
N TRP A 130 -9.03 5.50 12.29
CA TRP A 130 -9.25 4.81 11.02
C TRP A 130 -10.15 3.58 11.16
N ARG A 131 -10.10 2.89 12.31
CA ARG A 131 -10.95 1.71 12.57
C ARG A 131 -12.42 2.07 12.40
N ARG A 132 -12.88 3.14 13.06
CA ARG A 132 -14.28 3.59 12.96
C ARG A 132 -14.66 4.00 11.53
N ALA A 133 -13.77 4.70 10.85
CA ALA A 133 -14.02 5.14 9.48
C ALA A 133 -14.15 3.97 8.49
N MET A 134 -13.34 2.92 8.69
CA MET A 134 -13.14 1.89 7.66
C MET A 134 -14.04 0.66 7.81
N THR A 135 -14.59 0.39 9.00
CA THR A 135 -15.53 -0.73 9.20
C THR A 135 -16.73 -0.69 8.26
N ARG A 136 -17.27 0.52 7.97
CA ARG A 136 -18.39 0.69 7.04
C ARG A 136 -18.04 0.38 5.58
N HIS A 137 -16.75 0.28 5.26
CA HIS A 137 -16.23 -0.07 3.93
C HIS A 137 -15.67 -1.50 3.89
N GLY A 138 -16.10 -2.37 4.80
CA GLY A 138 -15.76 -3.80 4.76
C GLY A 138 -14.42 -4.18 5.38
N PHE A 139 -13.65 -3.21 5.89
CA PHE A 139 -12.43 -3.50 6.65
C PHE A 139 -12.78 -4.15 7.99
N ARG A 140 -11.96 -5.10 8.39
CA ARG A 140 -12.05 -5.79 9.68
C ARG A 140 -10.67 -5.82 10.31
N ASP A 141 -10.63 -5.76 11.64
CA ASP A 141 -9.38 -5.90 12.36
C ASP A 141 -8.85 -7.33 12.17
N TYR A 142 -7.61 -7.44 11.69
CA TYR A 142 -6.91 -8.72 11.55
C TYR A 142 -5.77 -8.84 12.57
N ALA A 143 -5.01 -7.76 12.77
CA ALA A 143 -3.91 -7.67 13.72
C ALA A 143 -3.69 -6.22 14.14
N VAL A 144 -2.92 -6.01 15.21
CA VAL A 144 -2.46 -4.70 15.68
C VAL A 144 -1.01 -4.49 15.25
N ILE A 145 -0.67 -3.30 14.78
CA ILE A 145 0.71 -2.89 14.54
C ILE A 145 1.27 -2.33 15.85
N MET A 146 2.35 -2.92 16.35
CA MET A 146 3.05 -2.48 17.56
C MET A 146 4.41 -1.91 17.19
N ASN A 147 4.74 -0.72 17.72
CA ASN A 147 6.03 -0.07 17.50
C ASN A 147 6.81 0.00 18.83
N LYS A 148 8.12 -0.26 18.78
CA LYS A 148 9.05 -0.07 19.89
C LYS A 148 10.31 0.58 19.32
N GLU A 149 10.65 1.76 19.80
CA GLU A 149 11.95 2.39 19.51
C GLU A 149 13.06 1.60 20.21
N ILE A 150 14.17 1.37 19.50
CA ILE A 150 15.35 0.61 19.97
C ILE A 150 16.51 1.58 20.12
#